data_AF-A0A9X4J798-F1
#
_entry.id   AF-A0A9X4J798-F1
#
_cell.length_a   1.000
_cell.length_b   1.000
_cell.length_c   1.000
_cell.angle_alpha   90.00
_cell.angle_beta   90.00
_cell.angle_gamma   90.00
#
_symmetry.space_group_name_H-M   'P 1'
#
loop_
_entity.id
_entity.type
_entity.pdbx_description
1 polymer ?
#
loop_
_entity_poly.entity_id
_entity_poly.type
_entity_poly.pdbx_seq_one_letter_code
_entity_poly.pdbx_strand_id
1 'polypeptide(L)'
;MSFGQIIICSIALLAIVKVFLFLRKIYKNRIRKIIFPRKVFKEEWEEDRKFNELYQKNKQKELLKQQEMLREKQKDVQVYKEDPEIVDIAKPVGKWTKMVMMGNGLMKRFAQLIHSEGGQKGFWELFVKAQASTQGKHKGKGR
;
A
#
# COMPACT_ATOMS: atom_id res chain seq x y z
N MET A 1 -22.28 -67.06 47.29
CA MET A 1 -21.17 -66.09 47.32
C MET A 1 -20.80 -65.83 48.77
N SER A 2 -19.53 -65.90 49.13
CA SER A 2 -19.13 -65.59 50.51
C SER A 2 -19.16 -64.08 50.73
N PHE A 3 -19.43 -63.65 51.97
CA PHE A 3 -19.54 -62.23 52.34
C PHE A 3 -18.29 -61.41 51.95
N GLY A 4 -17.11 -62.05 51.97
CA GLY A 4 -15.84 -61.43 51.55
C GLY A 4 -15.80 -61.07 50.06
N GLN A 5 -16.42 -61.86 49.18
CA GLN A 5 -16.47 -61.56 47.74
C GLN A 5 -17.32 -60.32 47.46
N ILE A 6 -18.38 -60.09 48.23
CA ILE A 6 -19.26 -58.93 48.08
C ILE A 6 -18.51 -57.63 48.45
N ILE A 7 -17.71 -57.67 49.52
CA ILE A 7 -16.89 -56.53 49.96
C ILE A 7 -15.79 -56.21 48.93
N ILE A 8 -15.14 -57.21 48.37
CA ILE A 8 -14.09 -57.00 47.35
C ILE A 8 -14.70 -56.40 46.08
N CYS A 9 -15.85 -56.90 45.63
CA CYS A 9 -16.54 -56.36 44.46
C CYS A 9 -17.02 -54.92 44.66
N SER A 10 -17.49 -54.55 45.86
CA SER A 10 -17.95 -53.18 46.14
C SER A 10 -16.79 -52.19 46.14
N ILE A 11 -15.64 -52.56 46.69
CA ILE A 11 -14.41 -51.73 46.67
C ILE A 11 -13.91 -51.56 45.23
N ALA A 12 -13.91 -52.65 44.44
CA ALA A 12 -13.50 -52.60 43.03
C ALA A 12 -14.40 -51.67 42.20
N LEU A 13 -15.72 -51.74 42.40
CA LEU A 13 -16.68 -50.85 41.73
C LEU A 13 -16.43 -49.38 42.08
N LEU A 14 -16.21 -49.06 43.36
CA LEU A 14 -15.91 -47.70 43.79
C LEU A 14 -14.60 -47.16 43.21
N ALA A 15 -13.58 -48.02 43.09
CA ALA A 15 -12.32 -47.65 42.45
C ALA A 15 -12.52 -47.32 40.97
N ILE A 16 -13.27 -48.15 40.24
CA ILE A 16 -13.57 -47.93 38.82
C ILE A 16 -14.33 -46.61 38.62
N VAL A 17 -15.34 -46.34 39.45
CA VAL A 17 -16.12 -45.09 39.39
C VAL A 17 -15.21 -43.87 39.64
N LYS A 18 -14.33 -43.92 40.64
CA LYS A 18 -13.38 -42.83 40.91
C LYS A 18 -12.43 -42.58 39.75
N VAL A 19 -11.86 -43.64 39.16
CA VAL A 19 -10.98 -43.54 38.00
C VAL A 19 -11.73 -42.95 36.80
N PHE A 20 -12.96 -43.39 36.55
CA PHE A 20 -13.80 -42.86 35.47
C PHE A 20 -14.08 -41.36 35.62
N LEU A 21 -14.44 -40.91 36.82
CA LEU A 21 -14.67 -39.49 37.11
C LEU A 21 -13.39 -38.66 36.97
N PHE A 22 -12.24 -39.20 37.38
CA PHE A 22 -10.95 -38.54 37.24
C PHE A 22 -10.55 -38.37 35.77
N LEU A 23 -10.69 -39.42 34.96
CA LEU A 23 -10.44 -39.36 33.51
C LEU A 23 -11.38 -38.38 32.81
N ARG A 24 -12.66 -38.37 33.19
CA ARG A 24 -13.66 -37.41 32.65
C ARG A 24 -13.28 -35.95 32.96
N LYS A 25 -12.76 -35.67 34.17
CA LYS A 25 -12.30 -34.34 34.57
C LYS A 25 -11.09 -33.88 33.75
N ILE A 26 -10.11 -34.76 33.53
CA ILE A 26 -8.93 -34.48 32.70
C ILE A 26 -9.34 -34.22 31.24
N TYR A 27 -10.21 -35.06 30.68
CA TYR A 27 -10.71 -34.92 29.32
C TYR A 27 -11.43 -33.58 29.12
N LYS A 28 -12.35 -33.22 30.02
CA LYS A 28 -13.08 -31.94 29.98
C LYS A 28 -12.15 -30.73 30.05
N ASN A 29 -11.12 -30.79 30.89
CA ASN A 29 -10.15 -29.69 31.03
C ASN A 29 -9.24 -29.55 29.80
N ARG A 30 -8.75 -30.66 29.23
CA ARG A 30 -7.94 -30.63 28.00
C ARG A 30 -8.75 -30.12 26.81
N ILE A 31 -9.99 -30.58 26.66
CA ILE A 31 -10.88 -30.11 25.58
C ILE A 31 -11.16 -28.62 25.68
N ARG A 32 -11.52 -28.11 26.86
CA ARG A 32 -11.74 -26.67 27.05
C ARG A 32 -10.50 -25.85 26.71
N LYS A 33 -9.33 -26.32 27.16
CA LYS A 33 -8.05 -25.63 26.90
C LYS A 33 -7.65 -25.61 25.43
N ILE A 34 -8.11 -26.56 24.61
CA ILE A 34 -7.75 -26.64 23.18
C ILE A 34 -8.83 -25.99 22.30
N ILE A 35 -10.11 -26.24 22.59
CA ILE A 35 -11.22 -25.75 21.76
C ILE A 35 -11.46 -24.25 21.94
N PHE A 36 -11.38 -23.74 23.16
CA PHE A 36 -11.66 -22.33 23.43
C PHE A 36 -10.69 -21.38 22.72
N PRO A 37 -9.35 -21.52 22.87
CA PRO A 37 -8.43 -20.64 22.15
C PRO A 37 -8.53 -20.82 20.64
N ARG A 38 -8.82 -22.03 20.14
CA ARG A 38 -8.98 -22.26 18.69
C ARG A 38 -10.19 -21.52 18.10
N LYS A 39 -11.28 -21.37 18.86
CA LYS A 39 -12.46 -20.60 18.42
C LYS A 39 -12.18 -19.10 18.44
N VAL A 40 -11.61 -18.59 19.53
CA VAL A 40 -11.23 -17.17 19.67
C VAL A 40 -10.25 -16.76 18.57
N PHE A 41 -9.22 -17.57 18.33
CA PHE A 41 -8.27 -17.31 17.25
C PHE A 41 -8.98 -17.29 15.88
N LYS A 42 -9.89 -18.23 15.62
CA LYS A 42 -10.62 -18.25 14.34
C LYS A 42 -11.50 -17.02 14.14
N GLU A 43 -12.16 -16.54 15.19
CA GLU A 43 -12.97 -15.32 15.17
C GLU A 43 -12.10 -14.08 14.91
N GLU A 44 -10.97 -13.94 15.62
CA GLU A 44 -10.00 -12.85 15.43
C GLU A 44 -9.44 -12.82 14.00
N TRP A 45 -9.07 -13.98 13.45
CA TRP A 45 -8.62 -14.10 12.05
C TRP A 45 -9.70 -13.73 11.02
N GLU A 46 -10.98 -14.01 11.30
CA GLU A 46 -12.10 -13.64 10.42
C GLU A 46 -12.40 -12.14 10.49
N GLU A 47 -12.27 -11.51 11.67
CA GLU A 47 -12.43 -10.06 11.85
C GLU A 47 -11.31 -9.28 11.16
N ASP A 48 -10.05 -9.69 11.33
CA ASP A 48 -8.89 -9.08 10.67
C ASP A 48 -9.00 -9.14 9.14
N ARG A 49 -9.49 -10.27 8.62
CA ARG A 49 -9.72 -10.43 7.18
C ARG A 49 -10.79 -9.45 6.67
N LYS A 50 -11.92 -9.33 7.36
CA LYS A 50 -12.98 -8.37 7.00
C LYS A 50 -12.49 -6.94 7.06
N PHE A 51 -11.69 -6.59 8.07
CA PHE A 51 -11.10 -5.26 8.21
C PHE A 51 -10.15 -4.95 7.04
N ASN A 52 -9.29 -5.90 6.67
CA ASN A 52 -8.37 -5.75 5.55
C ASN A 52 -9.12 -5.58 4.21
N GLU A 53 -10.17 -6.38 3.97
CA GLU A 53 -11.01 -6.24 2.78
C GLU A 53 -11.70 -4.86 2.72
N LEU A 54 -12.21 -4.37 3.86
CA LEU A 54 -12.81 -3.04 3.97
C LEU A 54 -11.78 -1.93 3.68
N TYR A 55 -10.58 -2.05 4.25
CA TYR A 55 -9.48 -1.11 4.03
C TYR A 55 -9.09 -1.03 2.55
N GLN A 56 -8.92 -2.18 1.89
CA GLN A 56 -8.57 -2.20 0.46
C GLN A 56 -9.66 -1.54 -0.40
N LYS A 57 -10.94 -1.81 -0.10
CA LYS A 57 -12.06 -1.20 -0.81
C LYS A 57 -12.11 0.32 -0.61
N ASN A 58 -11.85 0.81 0.59
CA ASN A 58 -11.79 2.24 0.87
C ASN A 58 -10.61 2.92 0.15
N LYS A 59 -9.44 2.29 0.16
CA LYS A 59 -8.25 2.78 -0.56
C LYS A 59 -8.50 2.89 -2.06
N GLN A 60 -9.18 1.90 -2.67
CA GLN A 60 -9.56 1.97 -4.08
C GLN A 60 -10.55 3.11 -4.37
N LYS A 61 -11.53 3.33 -3.49
CA LYS A 61 -12.48 4.46 -3.62
C LYS A 61 -11.79 5.81 -3.53
N GLU A 62 -10.82 5.96 -2.62
CA GLU A 62 -10.04 7.20 -2.51
C GLU A 62 -9.23 7.49 -3.77
N LEU A 63 -8.59 6.48 -4.35
CA LEU A 63 -7.86 6.61 -5.60
C LEU A 63 -8.77 7.05 -6.76
N LEU A 64 -9.97 6.46 -6.86
CA LEU A 64 -10.96 6.85 -7.87
C LEU A 64 -11.42 8.30 -7.66
N LYS A 65 -11.73 8.71 -6.42
CA LYS A 65 -12.09 10.10 -6.10
C LYS A 65 -10.98 11.08 -6.46
N GLN A 66 -9.72 10.75 -6.17
CA GLN A 66 -8.58 11.58 -6.55
C GLN A 66 -8.49 11.71 -8.08
N GLN A 67 -8.69 10.63 -8.81
CA GLN A 67 -8.68 10.65 -10.26
C GLN A 67 -9.84 11.47 -10.86
N GLU A 68 -11.03 11.37 -10.28
CA GLU A 68 -12.20 12.19 -10.67
C GLU A 68 -11.96 13.67 -10.41
N MET A 69 -11.45 14.05 -9.22
CA MET A 69 -11.08 15.44 -8.92
C MET A 69 -10.02 15.98 -9.88
N LEU A 70 -9.05 15.17 -10.29
CA LEU A 70 -8.05 15.56 -11.28
C LEU A 70 -8.68 15.77 -12.66
N ARG A 71 -9.65 14.93 -13.06
CA ARG A 71 -10.40 15.10 -14.31
C ARG A 71 -11.28 16.34 -14.30
N GLU A 72 -11.95 16.63 -13.19
CA GLU A 72 -12.74 17.86 -13.02
C GLU A 72 -11.85 19.10 -13.10
N LYS A 73 -10.72 19.10 -12.38
CA LYS A 73 -9.73 20.17 -12.50
C LYS A 73 -9.21 20.34 -13.93
N GLN A 74 -9.01 19.26 -14.67
CA GLN A 74 -8.60 19.34 -16.08
C GLN A 74 -9.68 19.93 -17.00
N LYS A 75 -10.97 19.74 -16.71
CA LYS A 75 -12.05 20.32 -17.53
C LYS A 75 -12.13 21.84 -17.40
N ASP A 76 -11.74 22.37 -16.24
CA ASP A 76 -11.79 23.81 -15.93
C ASP A 76 -10.48 24.54 -16.24
N VAL A 77 -9.40 23.81 -16.55
CA VAL A 77 -8.20 24.39 -17.14
C VAL A 77 -8.54 24.70 -18.60
N GLN A 78 -9.02 25.93 -18.84
CA GLN A 78 -8.89 26.56 -20.15
C GLN A 78 -7.40 26.48 -20.50
N VAL A 79 -7.06 25.58 -21.42
CA VAL A 79 -5.74 25.51 -22.03
C VAL A 79 -5.53 26.87 -22.65
N TYR A 80 -4.69 27.68 -22.01
CA TYR A 80 -4.27 28.98 -22.50
C TYR A 80 -3.55 28.70 -23.83
N LYS A 81 -4.29 28.81 -24.94
CA LYS A 81 -3.75 28.80 -26.30
C LYS A 81 -3.12 30.17 -26.56
N GLU A 82 -2.15 30.53 -25.73
CA GLU A 82 -1.12 31.40 -26.24
C GLU A 82 -0.30 30.49 -27.14
N ASP A 83 -0.25 30.81 -28.43
CA ASP A 83 0.85 30.41 -29.29
C ASP A 83 1.92 31.50 -29.08
N PRO A 84 2.76 31.45 -28.03
CA PRO A 84 3.80 32.45 -27.86
C PRO A 84 4.82 32.25 -28.96
N GLU A 85 4.86 33.19 -29.90
CA GLU A 85 5.97 33.30 -30.84
C GLU A 85 7.24 33.59 -30.02
N ILE A 86 8.16 32.63 -29.96
CA ILE A 86 9.44 32.81 -29.28
C ILE A 86 10.27 33.79 -30.12
N VAL A 87 10.27 35.06 -29.74
CA VAL A 87 11.05 36.09 -30.43
C VAL A 87 12.55 35.94 -30.16
N ASP A 88 12.94 35.69 -28.90
CA ASP A 88 14.34 35.45 -28.53
C ASP A 88 14.46 34.73 -27.16
N ILE A 89 15.58 34.05 -26.93
CA ILE A 89 15.94 33.47 -25.64
C ILE A 89 16.91 34.43 -24.95
N ALA A 90 16.43 35.14 -23.93
CA ALA A 90 17.26 36.07 -23.18
C ALA A 90 18.52 35.38 -22.63
N LYS A 91 19.68 36.04 -22.80
CA LYS A 91 20.94 35.52 -22.27
C LYS A 91 20.89 35.52 -20.74
N PRO A 92 21.25 34.40 -20.07
CA PRO A 92 21.24 34.33 -18.61
C PRO A 92 22.22 35.34 -18.01
N VAL A 93 21.72 36.16 -17.07
CA VAL A 93 22.51 37.15 -16.34
C VAL A 93 22.93 36.56 -14.99
N GLY A 94 24.22 36.65 -14.67
CA GLY A 94 24.80 36.12 -13.44
C GLY A 94 25.51 34.76 -13.60
N LYS A 95 26.50 34.50 -12.73
CA LYS A 95 27.35 33.28 -12.80
C LYS A 95 26.53 32.00 -12.57
N TRP A 96 25.66 31.98 -11.57
CA TRP A 96 24.81 30.83 -11.24
C TRP A 96 23.77 30.55 -12.33
N THR A 97 23.10 31.59 -12.83
CA THR A 97 22.11 31.47 -13.90
C THR A 97 22.74 30.89 -15.17
N LYS A 98 23.95 31.34 -15.53
CA LYS A 98 24.72 30.77 -16.65
C LYS A 98 25.04 29.29 -16.41
N MET A 99 25.51 28.93 -15.21
CA MET A 99 25.83 27.55 -14.87
C MET A 99 24.62 26.63 -15.00
N VAL A 100 23.46 27.03 -14.48
CA VAL A 100 22.23 26.21 -14.51
C VAL A 100 21.62 26.15 -15.91
N MET A 101 21.52 27.29 -16.62
CA MET A 101 20.84 27.35 -17.91
C MET A 101 21.70 26.84 -19.08
N MET A 102 23.02 27.03 -19.03
CA MET A 102 23.94 26.61 -20.09
C MET A 102 24.59 25.24 -19.82
N GLY A 103 24.73 24.83 -18.56
CA GLY A 103 25.56 23.67 -18.19
C GLY A 103 25.11 22.33 -18.78
N ASN A 104 23.80 22.11 -18.89
CA ASN A 104 23.25 20.80 -19.29
C ASN A 104 22.51 20.82 -20.64
N GLY A 105 22.61 21.92 -21.40
CA GLY A 105 21.85 22.11 -22.64
C GLY A 105 20.33 22.24 -22.44
N LEU A 106 19.91 22.61 -21.21
CA LEU A 106 18.50 22.77 -20.82
C LEU A 106 17.77 23.75 -21.74
N MET A 107 18.35 24.93 -21.97
CA MET A 107 17.73 25.93 -22.86
C MET A 107 17.60 25.45 -24.30
N LYS A 108 18.59 24.71 -24.81
CA LYS A 108 18.54 24.15 -26.16
C LYS A 108 17.42 23.11 -26.28
N ARG A 109 17.24 22.25 -25.28
CA ARG A 109 16.14 21.27 -25.26
C ARG A 109 14.79 21.93 -25.05
N PHE A 110 14.73 22.95 -24.21
CA PHE A 110 13.51 23.70 -23.96
C PHE A 110 13.03 24.40 -25.23
N ALA A 111 13.92 25.11 -25.94
CA ALA A 111 13.60 25.74 -27.23
C ALA A 111 13.03 24.74 -28.26
N GLN A 112 13.67 23.57 -28.39
CA GLN A 112 13.19 22.51 -29.28
C GLN A 112 11.80 22.00 -28.89
N LEU A 113 11.55 21.85 -27.59
CA LEU A 113 10.26 21.41 -27.07
C LEU A 113 9.16 22.47 -27.29
N ILE A 114 9.48 23.75 -27.20
CA ILE A 114 8.50 24.80 -27.53
C ILE A 114 8.21 24.81 -29.04
N HIS A 115 9.20 24.62 -29.91
CA HIS A 115 8.93 24.51 -31.34
C HIS A 115 8.12 23.26 -31.71
N SER A 116 8.32 22.12 -31.03
CA SER A 116 7.63 20.88 -31.37
C SER A 116 6.27 20.71 -30.67
N GLU A 117 6.15 21.17 -29.43
CA GLU A 117 5.01 20.91 -28.53
C GLU A 117 4.38 22.19 -27.95
N GLY A 118 4.85 23.38 -28.33
CA GLY A 118 4.41 24.68 -27.82
C GLY A 118 2.92 24.95 -27.99
N GLY A 119 2.33 24.57 -29.13
CA GLY A 119 0.90 24.79 -29.39
C GLY A 119 -0.04 23.83 -28.64
N GLN A 120 0.50 22.82 -27.93
CA GLN A 120 -0.30 21.83 -27.20
C GLN A 120 -0.08 21.87 -25.70
N LYS A 121 1.05 22.39 -25.23
CA LYS A 121 1.49 22.29 -23.84
C LYS A 121 1.89 23.64 -23.28
N GLY A 122 1.55 23.88 -22.02
CA GLY A 122 1.94 25.09 -21.33
C GLY A 122 3.45 25.20 -21.11
N PHE A 123 3.94 26.44 -21.01
CA PHE A 123 5.36 26.77 -20.73
C PHE A 123 5.97 25.90 -19.62
N TRP A 124 5.28 25.77 -18.48
CA TRP A 124 5.77 25.02 -17.32
C TRP A 124 5.88 23.52 -17.59
N GLU A 125 4.96 22.94 -18.36
CA GLU A 125 5.00 21.52 -18.71
C GLU A 125 6.22 21.23 -19.59
N LEU A 126 6.47 22.10 -20.58
CA LEU A 126 7.64 22.01 -21.46
C LEU A 126 8.94 22.21 -20.68
N PHE A 127 8.96 23.10 -19.69
CA PHE A 127 10.14 23.39 -18.89
C PHE A 127 10.51 22.19 -18.00
N VAL A 128 9.54 21.61 -17.31
CA VAL A 128 9.73 20.41 -16.49
C VAL A 128 10.18 19.24 -17.36
N LYS A 129 9.60 19.08 -18.56
CA LYS A 129 10.01 18.06 -19.52
C LYS A 129 11.46 18.25 -20.00
N ALA A 130 11.86 19.49 -20.29
CA ALA A 130 13.24 19.83 -20.66
C ALA A 130 14.22 19.51 -19.51
N GLN A 131 13.87 19.85 -18.27
CA GLN A 131 14.67 19.57 -17.09
C GLN A 131 14.84 18.06 -16.86
N ALA A 132 13.75 17.29 -16.89
CA ALA A 132 13.80 15.84 -16.75
C ALA A 132 14.66 15.18 -17.84
N SER A 133 14.54 15.64 -19.09
CA SER A 133 15.32 15.12 -20.23
C SER A 133 16.83 15.37 -20.10
N THR A 134 17.22 16.44 -19.42
CA THR A 134 18.63 16.83 -19.24
C THR A 134 19.24 16.25 -17.97
N GLN A 135 18.45 16.02 -16.92
CA GLN A 135 18.90 15.37 -15.69
C GLN A 135 19.24 13.87 -15.86
N GLY A 136 18.67 13.19 -16.85
CA GLY A 136 18.81 11.73 -17.02
C GLY A 136 20.15 11.21 -17.57
N LYS A 137 21.04 12.06 -18.09
CA LYS A 137 22.28 11.59 -18.75
C LYS A 137 23.44 11.25 -17.82
N HIS A 138 23.33 11.50 -16.50
CA HIS A 138 24.39 11.23 -15.53
C HIS A 138 24.00 10.18 -14.47
N LYS A 139 23.07 9.27 -14.77
CA LYS A 139 22.98 8.01 -14.01
C LYS A 139 24.13 7.11 -14.46
N GLY A 140 25.20 7.12 -13.67
CA GLY A 140 26.46 6.43 -13.94
C GLY A 140 26.26 5.01 -14.43
N LYS A 141 26.90 4.71 -15.57
CA LYS A 141 27.24 3.36 -15.96
C LYS A 141 28.33 2.92 -14.97
N GLY A 142 27.91 2.35 -13.85
CA GLY A 142 28.83 1.75 -12.88
C GLY A 142 29.67 0.71 -13.60
N ARG A 143 30.99 0.85 -13.50
CA ARG A 143 31.92 -0.25 -13.64
C ARG A 143 31.90 -1.06 -12.36
#